data_AF-A0A0G3H5B5-F1
#
_entry.id   AF-A0A0G3H5B5-F1
#
_cell.length_a   1.000
_cell.length_b   1.000
_cell.length_c   1.000
_cell.angle_alpha   90.00
_cell.angle_beta   90.00
_cell.angle_gamma   90.00
#
_symmetry.space_group_name_H-M   'P 1'
#
loop_
_entity.id
_entity.type
_entity.pdbx_description
1 polymer ?
#
loop_
_entity_poly.entity_id
_entity_poly.type
_entity_poly.pdbx_seq_one_letter_code
_entity_poly.pdbx_strand_id
1 'polypeptide(L)'
;MLPDGVSPEEVVLSYILTKHYWETSAYQHQEEDPDVFEAELAKGEALSKAHLTERKQNDMCVSISSPPQFSLGYVLMRVTQVKPSRVEIYVKPPYPGALDDNKEWIFVCLKKNGQWRIDSGKSRMVGTWKYERDYLV
;
A
#
# COMPACT_ATOMS: atom_id res chain seq x y z
N MET A 1 -3.44 14.88 7.52
CA MET A 1 -4.78 14.31 7.26
C MET A 1 -5.06 14.42 5.78
N LEU A 2 -5.68 13.40 5.17
CA LEU A 2 -6.14 13.50 3.79
C LEU A 2 -7.34 14.48 3.70
N PRO A 3 -7.46 15.28 2.63
CA PRO A 3 -8.61 16.16 2.42
C PRO A 3 -9.96 15.41 2.44
N ASP A 4 -11.04 16.15 2.67
CA ASP A 4 -12.38 15.59 2.52
C ASP A 4 -12.72 15.35 1.04
N GLY A 5 -13.51 14.32 0.77
CA GLY A 5 -13.95 13.98 -0.59
C GLY A 5 -12.96 13.17 -1.44
N VAL A 6 -11.79 12.83 -0.90
CA VAL A 6 -10.76 12.02 -1.58
C VAL A 6 -11.30 10.63 -1.92
N SER A 7 -11.09 10.19 -3.15
CA SER A 7 -11.47 8.87 -3.66
C SER A 7 -10.60 7.76 -3.06
N PRO A 8 -11.08 6.51 -2.96
CA PRO A 8 -10.26 5.40 -2.46
C PRO A 8 -8.98 5.17 -3.28
N GLU A 9 -9.00 5.46 -4.58
CA GLU A 9 -7.85 5.44 -5.48
C GLU A 9 -6.76 6.43 -5.02
N GLU A 10 -7.15 7.67 -4.74
CA GLU A 10 -6.23 8.71 -4.27
C GLU A 10 -5.68 8.40 -2.87
N VAL A 11 -6.48 7.78 -1.99
CA VAL A 11 -6.00 7.29 -0.69
C VAL A 11 -4.87 6.26 -0.88
N VAL A 12 -5.07 5.29 -1.78
CA VAL A 12 -4.08 4.23 -2.06
C VAL A 12 -2.84 4.79 -2.73
N LEU A 13 -3.00 5.69 -3.71
CA LEU A 13 -1.87 6.34 -4.37
C LEU A 13 -1.05 7.16 -3.38
N SER A 14 -1.71 7.98 -2.55
CA SER A 14 -1.04 8.77 -1.51
C SER A 14 -0.28 7.88 -0.53
N TYR A 15 -0.85 6.73 -0.13
CA TYR A 15 -0.19 5.76 0.73
C TYR A 15 1.06 5.18 0.08
N ILE A 16 0.98 4.72 -1.17
CA ILE A 16 2.10 4.18 -1.95
C ILE A 16 3.24 5.19 -2.06
N LEU A 17 2.92 6.43 -2.43
CA LEU A 17 3.90 7.51 -2.56
C LEU A 17 4.55 7.82 -1.21
N THR A 18 3.74 7.95 -0.15
CA THR A 18 4.23 8.23 1.21
C THR A 18 5.19 7.14 1.67
N LYS A 19 4.82 5.87 1.49
CA LYS A 19 5.65 4.72 1.86
C LYS A 19 6.94 4.68 1.06
N HIS A 20 6.88 4.88 -0.26
CA HIS A 20 8.05 4.92 -1.12
C HIS A 20 9.07 5.98 -0.68
N TYR A 21 8.63 7.23 -0.50
CA TYR A 21 9.53 8.31 -0.13
C TYR A 21 10.10 8.13 1.28
N TRP A 22 9.27 7.72 2.24
CA TRP A 22 9.73 7.41 3.59
C TRP A 22 10.77 6.29 3.58
N GLU A 23 10.48 5.16 2.93
CA GLU A 23 11.35 3.99 2.94
C GLU A 23 12.68 4.27 2.23
N THR A 24 12.63 4.99 1.10
CA THR A 24 13.84 5.43 0.38
C THR A 24 14.71 6.34 1.24
N SER A 25 14.11 7.26 2.00
CA SER A 25 14.84 8.14 2.93
C SER A 25 15.37 7.37 4.14
N ALA A 26 14.54 6.52 4.75
CA ALA A 26 14.89 5.78 5.97
C ALA A 26 15.99 4.75 5.71
N TYR A 27 16.04 4.16 4.51
CA TYR A 27 17.09 3.23 4.12
C TYR A 27 18.50 3.87 4.16
N GLN A 28 18.60 5.18 3.91
CA GLN A 28 19.88 5.90 3.98
C GLN A 28 20.44 5.97 5.41
N HIS A 29 19.58 5.82 6.42
CA HIS A 29 19.92 5.96 7.84
C HIS A 29 19.97 4.61 8.58
N GLN A 30 19.75 3.48 7.89
CA GLN A 30 19.57 2.18 8.54
C GLN A 30 20.82 1.64 9.26
N GLU A 31 22.02 2.07 8.85
CA GLU A 31 23.31 1.60 9.39
C GLU A 31 23.92 2.57 10.41
N GLU A 32 23.20 3.64 10.78
CA GLU A 32 23.71 4.64 11.71
C GLU A 32 23.74 4.13 13.16
N ASP A 33 22.59 4.21 13.85
CA ASP A 33 22.41 3.86 15.25
C ASP A 33 21.05 3.15 15.41
N PRO A 34 20.94 2.09 16.23
CA PRO A 34 19.66 1.46 16.55
C PRO A 34 18.54 2.44 16.96
N ASP A 35 18.86 3.51 17.69
CA ASP A 35 17.87 4.51 18.10
C ASP A 35 17.34 5.33 16.90
N VAL A 36 18.19 5.58 15.90
CA VAL A 36 17.80 6.24 14.65
C VAL A 36 16.91 5.31 13.81
N PHE A 37 17.24 4.03 13.76
CA PHE A 37 16.44 3.03 13.05
C PHE A 37 15.03 2.91 13.65
N GLU A 38 14.91 2.81 14.97
CA GLU A 38 13.62 2.77 15.67
C GLU A 38 12.81 4.05 15.47
N ALA A 39 13.47 5.22 15.48
CA ALA A 39 12.81 6.50 15.21
C ALA A 39 12.23 6.57 13.78
N GLU A 40 12.96 6.06 12.78
CA GLU A 40 12.45 5.99 11.40
C GLU A 40 11.29 4.99 11.26
N LEU A 41 11.29 3.86 11.98
CA LEU A 41 10.14 2.94 12.03
C LEU A 41 8.90 3.61 12.65
N ALA A 42 9.06 4.31 13.77
CA ALA A 42 7.95 5.04 14.41
C ALA A 42 7.36 6.12 13.49
N LYS A 43 8.21 6.83 12.75
CA LYS A 43 7.81 7.80 11.73
C LYS A 43 7.05 7.14 10.58
N GLY A 44 7.51 5.98 10.10
CA GLY A 44 6.80 5.18 9.09
C GLY A 44 5.42 4.73 9.55
N GLU A 45 5.28 4.36 10.83
CA GLU A 45 4.00 4.00 11.43
C GLU A 45 3.05 5.20 11.50
N ALA A 46 3.55 6.37 11.93
CA ALA A 46 2.77 7.60 11.99
C ALA A 46 2.28 8.04 10.60
N LEU A 47 3.13 7.96 9.58
CA LEU A 47 2.78 8.25 8.19
C LEU A 47 1.72 7.27 7.64
N SER A 48 1.85 5.99 7.99
CA SER A 48 0.88 4.96 7.62
C SER A 48 -0.49 5.26 8.26
N LYS A 49 -0.54 5.56 9.57
CA LYS A 49 -1.78 5.86 10.32
C LYS A 49 -2.65 6.95 9.68
N ALA A 50 -2.08 7.89 8.92
CA ALA A 50 -2.84 8.91 8.21
C ALA A 50 -3.77 8.34 7.10
N HIS A 51 -3.43 7.17 6.55
CA HIS A 51 -4.11 6.53 5.42
C HIS A 51 -4.93 5.30 5.85
N LEU A 52 -4.58 4.70 6.99
CA LEU A 52 -5.12 3.43 7.46
C LEU A 52 -6.36 3.61 8.35
N THR A 53 -7.16 2.55 8.48
CA THR A 53 -8.14 2.45 9.57
C THR A 53 -7.43 2.10 10.89
N GLU A 54 -8.11 2.31 12.03
CA GLU A 54 -7.59 1.98 13.37
C GLU A 54 -7.43 0.47 13.65
N ARG A 55 -7.72 -0.40 12.67
CA ARG A 55 -7.64 -1.85 12.85
C ARG A 55 -6.17 -2.30 12.82
N LYS A 56 -5.79 -3.29 13.65
CA LYS A 56 -4.50 -3.98 13.52
C LYS A 56 -4.40 -4.65 12.14
N GLN A 57 -3.39 -4.27 11.36
CA GLN A 57 -3.16 -4.79 10.01
C GLN A 57 -1.97 -5.73 10.05
N ASN A 58 -2.20 -7.02 9.78
CA ASN A 58 -1.15 -8.03 9.87
C ASN A 58 -0.17 -8.00 8.68
N ASP A 59 -0.59 -7.46 7.52
CA ASP A 59 0.18 -7.53 6.26
C ASP A 59 0.68 -6.17 5.74
N MET A 60 0.40 -5.07 6.45
CA MET A 60 0.89 -3.72 6.15
C MET A 60 1.92 -3.26 7.18
N CYS A 61 2.85 -4.15 7.51
CA CYS A 61 3.95 -3.85 8.42
C CYS A 61 4.79 -2.67 7.91
N VAL A 62 5.35 -1.93 8.86
CA VAL A 62 6.35 -0.89 8.58
C VAL A 62 7.71 -1.57 8.58
N SER A 63 8.33 -1.66 7.42
CA SER A 63 9.70 -2.17 7.23
C SER A 63 10.49 -1.18 6.40
N ILE A 64 11.79 -1.11 6.65
CA ILE A 64 12.76 -0.38 5.83
C ILE A 64 13.49 -1.43 4.98
N SER A 65 13.36 -1.37 3.66
CA SER A 65 13.99 -2.32 2.74
C SER A 65 14.52 -1.65 1.48
N SER A 66 15.46 -2.32 0.81
CA SER A 66 15.95 -1.94 -0.52
C SER A 66 15.94 -3.17 -1.43
N PRO A 67 15.16 -3.15 -2.52
CA PRO A 67 14.31 -2.05 -2.98
C PRO A 67 13.12 -1.78 -2.03
N PRO A 68 12.56 -0.55 -2.01
CA PRO A 68 11.37 -0.25 -1.21
C PRO A 68 10.19 -1.17 -1.55
N GLN A 69 9.32 -1.43 -0.57
CA GLN A 69 8.14 -2.28 -0.74
C GLN A 69 7.20 -1.79 -1.84
N PHE A 70 7.10 -0.47 -2.00
CA PHE A 70 6.30 0.18 -3.04
C PHE A 70 7.17 1.10 -3.90
N SER A 71 6.88 1.15 -5.19
CA SER A 71 7.56 2.04 -6.14
C SER A 71 6.61 3.07 -6.75
N LEU A 72 7.17 4.20 -7.19
CA LEU A 72 6.42 5.28 -7.82
C LEU A 72 5.68 4.87 -9.10
N GLY A 73 6.15 3.81 -9.77
CA GLY A 73 5.57 3.34 -11.02
C GLY A 73 4.42 2.33 -10.85
N TYR A 74 3.91 2.13 -9.64
CA TYR A 74 2.74 1.28 -9.44
C TYR A 74 1.56 1.79 -10.28
N VAL A 75 0.95 0.90 -11.07
CA VAL A 75 -0.14 1.20 -11.98
C VAL A 75 -1.46 0.72 -11.38
N LEU A 76 -2.48 1.57 -11.44
CA LEU A 76 -3.86 1.20 -11.12
C LEU A 76 -4.41 0.25 -12.17
N MET A 77 -4.75 -0.97 -11.76
CA MET A 77 -5.26 -2.02 -12.64
C MET A 77 -6.78 -2.05 -12.68
N ARG A 78 -7.43 -2.01 -11.50
CA ARG A 78 -8.88 -2.14 -11.37
C ARG A 78 -9.37 -1.54 -10.07
N VAL A 79 -10.60 -1.03 -10.12
CA VAL A 79 -11.39 -0.58 -8.97
C VAL A 79 -12.65 -1.42 -8.92
N THR A 80 -12.91 -2.07 -7.79
CA THR A 80 -14.12 -2.87 -7.59
C THR A 80 -14.92 -2.33 -6.42
N GLN A 81 -16.10 -1.78 -6.70
CA GLN A 81 -17.06 -1.41 -5.67
C GLN A 81 -17.74 -2.67 -5.12
N VAL A 82 -17.43 -3.06 -3.89
CA VAL A 82 -18.02 -4.26 -3.25
C VAL A 82 -19.32 -3.93 -2.52
N LYS A 83 -19.34 -2.79 -1.81
CA LYS A 83 -20.50 -2.22 -1.10
C LYS A 83 -20.37 -0.70 -1.09
N PRO A 84 -21.42 0.11 -0.84
CA PRO A 84 -21.31 1.57 -0.83
C PRO A 84 -20.19 2.14 0.06
N SER A 85 -19.83 1.43 1.14
CA SER A 85 -18.75 1.79 2.08
C SER A 85 -17.49 0.94 1.95
N ARG A 86 -17.34 0.15 0.87
CA ARG A 86 -16.19 -0.74 0.65
C ARG A 86 -15.79 -0.83 -0.82
N VAL A 87 -14.53 -0.52 -1.09
CA VAL A 87 -13.90 -0.60 -2.41
C VAL A 87 -12.64 -1.45 -2.33
N GLU A 88 -12.36 -2.21 -3.38
CA GLU A 88 -11.10 -2.91 -3.56
C GLU A 88 -10.32 -2.29 -4.72
N ILE A 89 -9.09 -1.87 -4.44
CA ILE A 89 -8.18 -1.21 -5.37
C ILE A 89 -7.05 -2.18 -5.70
N TYR A 90 -6.86 -2.44 -6.98
CA TYR A 90 -5.88 -3.39 -7.48
C TYR A 90 -4.77 -2.61 -8.18
N VAL A 91 -3.54 -2.82 -7.74
CA VAL A 91 -2.37 -2.14 -8.28
C VAL A 91 -1.25 -3.13 -8.57
N LYS A 92 -0.42 -2.81 -9.57
CA LYS A 92 0.71 -3.64 -9.97
C LYS A 92 1.98 -2.80 -10.11
N PRO A 93 3.18 -3.31 -9.74
CA PRO A 93 4.44 -2.67 -10.11
C PRO A 93 4.59 -2.48 -11.63
N PRO A 94 5.39 -1.50 -12.08
CA PRO A 94 5.71 -1.29 -13.50
C PRO A 94 6.61 -2.45 -14.03
N TYR A 95 6.47 -2.87 -15.29
CA TYR A 95 7.13 -4.07 -15.86
C TYR A 95 8.01 -3.76 -17.10
N PRO A 96 9.08 -4.53 -17.48
CA PRO A 96 9.63 -5.80 -16.92
C PRO A 96 11.03 -5.76 -16.28
N GLY A 97 11.30 -6.61 -15.28
CA GLY A 97 12.66 -7.11 -15.00
C GLY A 97 12.99 -7.61 -13.58
N ALA A 98 12.13 -7.47 -12.57
CA ALA A 98 12.47 -7.77 -11.17
C ALA A 98 11.76 -9.01 -10.63
N LEU A 99 12.33 -9.77 -9.69
CA LEU A 99 11.72 -11.01 -9.16
C LEU A 99 10.30 -10.85 -8.54
N ASP A 100 9.86 -9.63 -8.20
CA ASP A 100 8.49 -9.32 -7.70
C ASP A 100 7.46 -9.01 -8.78
N ASP A 101 7.89 -9.10 -10.04
CA ASP A 101 7.15 -8.91 -11.27
C ASP A 101 5.78 -9.63 -11.32
N ASN A 102 5.66 -10.76 -10.65
CA ASN A 102 4.46 -11.57 -10.70
C ASN A 102 3.47 -11.25 -9.59
N LYS A 103 3.58 -10.13 -8.85
CA LYS A 103 2.64 -9.81 -7.76
C LYS A 103 1.77 -8.61 -8.11
N GLU A 104 0.49 -8.69 -7.75
CA GLU A 104 -0.39 -7.53 -7.62
C GLU A 104 -0.74 -7.30 -6.14
N TRP A 105 -0.98 -6.05 -5.79
CA TRP A 105 -1.49 -5.65 -4.49
C TRP A 105 -2.98 -5.35 -4.57
N ILE A 106 -3.70 -5.81 -3.56
CA ILE A 106 -5.13 -5.59 -3.38
C ILE A 106 -5.30 -4.82 -2.08
N PHE A 107 -5.70 -3.56 -2.19
CA PHE A 107 -6.04 -2.69 -1.07
C PHE A 107 -7.55 -2.67 -0.87
N VAL A 108 -8.00 -3.00 0.33
CA VAL A 108 -9.40 -2.85 0.74
C VAL A 108 -9.56 -1.50 1.42
N CYS A 109 -10.32 -0.60 0.79
CA CYS A 109 -10.69 0.69 1.36
C CYS A 109 -12.09 0.63 1.97
N LEU A 110 -12.24 1.21 3.16
CA LEU A 110 -13.52 1.37 3.84
C LEU A 110 -13.85 2.85 4.01
N LYS A 111 -15.12 3.20 3.83
CA LYS A 111 -15.64 4.53 4.13
C LYS A 111 -16.10 4.56 5.59
N LYS A 112 -15.41 5.34 6.43
CA LYS A 112 -15.76 5.58 7.84
C LYS A 112 -15.92 7.08 8.05
N ASN A 113 -17.03 7.49 8.66
CA ASN A 113 -17.34 8.91 8.92
C ASN A 113 -17.21 9.81 7.67
N GLY A 114 -17.66 9.31 6.52
CA GLY A 114 -17.56 10.04 5.24
C GLY A 114 -16.19 9.97 4.56
N GLN A 115 -15.16 9.46 5.22
CA GLN A 115 -13.78 9.43 4.70
C GLN A 115 -13.33 8.01 4.33
N TRP A 116 -12.63 7.89 3.21
CA TRP A 116 -12.02 6.62 2.80
C TRP A 116 -10.68 6.40 3.51
N ARG A 117 -10.44 5.17 3.97
CA ARG A 117 -9.19 4.71 4.58
C ARG A 117 -8.91 3.27 4.19
N ILE A 118 -7.64 2.89 4.16
CA ILE A 118 -7.22 1.52 3.86
C ILE A 118 -7.40 0.66 5.10
N ASP A 119 -8.22 -0.39 5.00
CA ASP A 119 -8.46 -1.35 6.08
C ASP A 119 -7.51 -2.55 6.03
N SER A 120 -7.16 -3.02 4.84
CA SER A 120 -6.19 -4.11 4.66
C SER A 120 -5.56 -4.06 3.27
N GLY A 121 -4.37 -4.64 3.16
CA GLY A 121 -3.57 -4.73 1.95
C GLY A 121 -2.97 -6.13 1.90
N LYS A 122 -3.03 -6.78 0.74
CA LYS A 122 -2.41 -8.09 0.53
C LYS A 122 -1.84 -8.17 -0.88
N SER A 123 -0.78 -8.92 -1.06
CA SER A 123 -0.29 -9.27 -2.38
C SER A 123 -0.78 -10.65 -2.81
N ARG A 124 -0.90 -10.88 -4.12
CA ARG A 124 -1.07 -12.22 -4.69
C ARG A 124 -0.32 -12.35 -6.01
N MET A 125 0.01 -13.58 -6.38
CA MET A 125 0.67 -13.84 -7.65
C MET A 125 -0.31 -13.75 -8.84
N VAL A 126 0.04 -12.90 -9.81
CA VAL A 126 -0.55 -12.79 -11.15
C VAL A 126 -0.31 -14.10 -11.91
N GLY A 127 -1.31 -14.55 -12.67
CA GLY A 127 -1.23 -15.80 -13.44
C GLY A 127 -1.40 -17.08 -12.62
N THR A 128 -1.81 -16.98 -11.35
CA THR A 128 -2.27 -18.15 -10.60
C THR A 128 -3.73 -18.46 -10.92
N TRP A 129 -4.17 -19.71 -10.74
CA TRP A 129 -5.57 -20.13 -10.95
C TRP A 129 -6.59 -19.21 -10.26
N LYS A 130 -6.26 -18.69 -9.08
CA LYS A 130 -7.09 -17.73 -8.34
C LYS A 130 -7.20 -16.36 -9.04
N TYR A 131 -6.13 -15.92 -9.71
CA TYR A 131 -6.11 -14.69 -10.50
C TYR A 131 -6.98 -14.83 -11.75
N GLU A 132 -6.81 -15.91 -12.51
CA GLU A 132 -7.55 -16.16 -13.76
C GLU A 132 -9.06 -16.16 -13.54
N ARG A 133 -9.53 -16.86 -12.48
CA ARG A 133 -10.96 -16.92 -12.13
C ARG A 133 -11.60 -15.55 -11.84
N ASP A 134 -10.84 -14.63 -11.25
CA ASP A 134 -11.38 -13.35 -10.78
C ASP A 134 -11.29 -12.22 -11.85
N TYR A 135 -10.52 -12.45 -12.94
CA TYR A 135 -10.11 -11.39 -13.89
C TYR A 135 -10.20 -11.74 -15.37
N LEU A 136 -10.04 -13.01 -15.75
CA LEU A 136 -9.90 -13.41 -17.17
C LEU A 136 -11.08 -14.26 -17.68
N VAL A 137 -12.15 -14.40 -16.89
CA VAL A 137 -13.39 -15.11 -17.27
C VAL A 137 -14.49 -14.11 -17.60
#